data_AF-A0A7T1I4Z5-F1
#
_entry.id   AF-A0A7T1I4Z5-F1
#
_cell.length_a   1.000
_cell.length_b   1.000
_cell.length_c   1.000
_cell.angle_alpha   90.00
_cell.angle_beta   90.00
_cell.angle_gamma   90.00
#
_symmetry.space_group_name_H-M   'P 1'
#
loop_
_entity.id
_entity.type
_entity.pdbx_description
1 polymer ?
#
loop_
_entity_poly.entity_id
_entity_poly.type
_entity_poly.pdbx_seq_one_letter_code
_entity_poly.pdbx_strand_id
1 'polypeptide(L)'
;MPKLQVISPFEYNPTQDPANVTFLQGIKGGDQRDTYLLTGSINATGPGSVGLVYEGPLDSVQRDGVSGSGTWYTINVPETGAFTNVNGTSVYGPDNLGAGLVDLVGAYTRNVSGGSASGAGPPESPSSLPLAPLPRPGLLAGPAPQQCPRPLLPLLISTPMPT
;
A
#
# COMPACT_ATOMS: atom_id res chain seq x y z
N MET A 1 12.91 -25.84 24.25
CA MET A 1 11.84 -25.16 23.49
C MET A 1 12.40 -23.83 23.00
N PRO A 2 12.28 -23.47 21.72
CA PRO A 2 12.68 -22.16 21.26
C PRO A 2 11.88 -21.09 22.03
N LYS A 3 12.58 -20.08 22.54
CA LYS A 3 11.99 -18.99 23.32
C LYS A 3 11.30 -18.04 22.34
N LEU A 4 10.02 -17.74 22.57
CA LEU A 4 9.32 -16.70 21.82
C LEU A 4 10.01 -15.35 22.09
N GLN A 5 10.54 -14.73 21.05
CA GLN A 5 11.10 -13.39 21.11
C GLN A 5 10.09 -12.42 20.49
N VAL A 6 9.64 -11.45 21.28
CA VAL A 6 8.80 -10.37 20.78
C VAL A 6 9.72 -9.31 20.19
N ILE A 7 9.47 -8.93 18.94
CA ILE A 7 10.22 -7.90 18.24
C ILE A 7 9.26 -6.75 18.00
N SER A 8 9.35 -5.73 18.85
CA SER A 8 8.48 -4.56 18.84
C SER A 8 9.16 -3.40 19.59
N PRO A 9 9.10 -2.16 19.07
CA PRO A 9 8.60 -1.82 17.75
C PRO A 9 9.50 -2.38 16.64
N PHE A 10 8.92 -2.59 15.46
CA PHE A 10 9.68 -2.90 14.24
C PHE A 10 9.42 -1.77 13.25
N GLU A 11 10.40 -0.90 13.09
CA GLU A 11 10.19 0.43 12.54
C GLU A 11 11.28 0.83 11.53
N TYR A 12 10.87 1.71 10.63
CA TYR A 12 11.74 2.39 9.70
C TYR A 12 11.15 3.76 9.38
N ASN A 13 11.94 4.79 9.64
CA ASN A 13 11.59 6.17 9.39
C ASN A 13 12.55 6.81 8.37
N PRO A 14 12.21 6.81 7.07
CA PRO A 14 13.04 7.44 6.03
C PRO A 14 13.11 8.97 6.13
N THR A 15 12.23 9.62 6.92
CA THR A 15 12.13 11.08 7.00
C THR A 15 13.01 11.70 8.08
N GLN A 16 13.56 10.89 8.99
CA GLN A 16 14.35 11.31 10.16
C GLN A 16 13.60 12.24 11.15
N ASP A 17 12.31 12.48 10.96
CA ASP A 17 11.48 13.25 11.88
C ASP A 17 10.90 12.29 12.95
N PRO A 18 11.24 12.44 14.24
CA PRO A 18 10.80 11.53 15.30
C PRO A 18 9.28 11.55 15.55
N ALA A 19 8.54 12.52 15.02
CA ALA A 19 7.08 12.51 15.07
C ALA A 19 6.45 11.49 14.10
N ASN A 20 7.22 11.03 13.11
CA ASN A 20 6.78 10.06 12.14
C ASN A 20 7.06 8.63 12.62
N VAL A 21 6.03 7.79 12.57
CA VAL A 21 6.01 6.40 13.03
C VAL A 21 5.60 5.47 11.89
N THR A 22 6.12 4.25 11.95
CA THR A 22 5.81 3.18 11.00
C THR A 22 4.47 2.54 11.32
N PHE A 23 3.62 2.38 10.30
CA PHE A 23 2.39 1.60 10.36
C PHE A 23 2.58 0.33 9.53
N LEU A 24 2.80 -0.80 10.20
CA LEU A 24 2.82 -2.11 9.54
C LEU A 24 1.39 -2.53 9.20
N GLN A 25 1.18 -3.00 7.97
CA GLN A 25 -0.14 -3.28 7.40
C GLN A 25 -0.23 -4.69 6.79
N GLY A 26 0.89 -5.23 6.29
CA GLY A 26 0.93 -6.55 5.66
C GLY A 26 2.17 -7.35 6.05
N ILE A 27 2.03 -8.68 6.09
CA ILE A 27 3.11 -9.63 6.31
C ILE A 27 2.94 -10.88 5.43
N LYS A 28 4.03 -11.33 4.81
CA LYS A 28 4.11 -12.59 4.03
C LYS A 28 5.46 -13.25 4.27
N GLY A 29 5.57 -14.57 4.10
CA GLY A 29 6.85 -15.26 4.07
C GLY A 29 7.67 -14.87 2.83
N GLY A 30 8.97 -14.69 3.01
CA GLY A 30 9.92 -14.41 1.92
C GLY A 30 10.35 -15.68 1.19
N ASP A 31 11.30 -15.51 0.26
CA ASP A 31 11.83 -16.59 -0.58
C ASP A 31 12.69 -17.59 0.16
N GLN A 32 13.27 -17.16 1.27
CA GLN A 32 14.13 -17.97 2.10
C GLN A 32 13.43 -18.31 3.40
N ARG A 33 13.88 -19.40 4.01
CA ARG A 33 13.42 -19.75 5.34
C ARG A 33 13.75 -18.61 6.30
N ASP A 34 12.81 -18.31 7.19
CA ASP A 34 12.94 -17.30 8.24
C ASP A 34 13.11 -15.86 7.72
N THR A 35 12.78 -15.61 6.45
CA THR A 35 12.63 -14.25 5.90
C THR A 35 11.17 -13.91 5.65
N TYR A 36 10.89 -12.60 5.66
CA TYR A 36 9.54 -12.07 5.59
C TYR A 36 9.52 -10.84 4.68
N LEU A 37 8.37 -10.64 4.05
CA LEU A 37 7.98 -9.38 3.45
C LEU A 37 7.04 -8.68 4.41
N LEU A 38 7.43 -7.50 4.92
CA LEU A 38 6.51 -6.61 5.61
C LEU A 38 6.14 -5.46 4.69
N THR A 39 4.91 -4.99 4.78
CA THR A 39 4.50 -3.76 4.12
C THR A 39 3.82 -2.81 5.08
N GLY A 40 3.86 -1.54 4.75
CA GLY A 40 3.22 -0.52 5.56
C GLY A 40 3.31 0.86 4.95
N SER A 41 3.30 1.85 5.83
CA SER A 41 3.50 3.25 5.50
C SER A 41 4.07 4.02 6.68
N ILE A 42 4.35 5.30 6.44
CA ILE A 42 4.73 6.26 7.47
C ILE A 42 3.69 7.40 7.51
N ASN A 43 3.31 7.86 8.71
CA ASN A 43 2.41 9.02 8.89
C ASN A 43 3.08 10.38 8.62
N ALA A 44 4.07 10.42 7.73
CA ALA A 44 4.61 11.68 7.28
C ALA A 44 3.58 12.42 6.41
N THR A 45 3.74 13.73 6.31
CA THR A 45 2.91 14.59 5.46
C THR A 45 3.63 14.97 4.17
N GLY A 46 2.86 15.31 3.14
CA GLY A 46 3.39 15.72 1.85
C GLY A 46 4.32 14.66 1.22
N PRO A 47 5.42 15.06 0.57
CA PRO A 47 6.27 14.13 -0.19
C PRO A 47 6.97 13.06 0.66
N GLY A 48 6.96 13.18 2.00
CA GLY A 48 7.48 12.17 2.91
C GLY A 48 6.52 10.99 3.14
N SER A 49 5.25 11.09 2.76
CA SER A 49 4.24 10.07 2.99
C SER A 49 4.36 8.91 1.98
N VAL A 50 5.24 7.97 2.31
CA VAL A 50 5.62 6.85 1.45
C VAL A 50 5.10 5.52 1.97
N GLY A 51 4.89 4.59 1.05
CA GLY A 51 4.72 3.18 1.37
C GLY A 51 6.05 2.57 1.78
N LEU A 52 5.99 1.56 2.63
CA LEU A 52 7.18 0.85 3.11
C LEU A 52 7.09 -0.62 2.72
N VAL A 53 8.23 -1.19 2.35
CA VAL A 53 8.42 -2.63 2.17
C VAL A 53 9.70 -3.03 2.91
N TYR A 54 9.65 -4.10 3.68
CA TYR A 54 10.81 -4.73 4.28
C TYR A 54 10.98 -6.13 3.71
N GLU A 55 12.20 -6.51 3.37
CA GLU A 55 12.56 -7.89 3.03
C GLU A 55 13.69 -8.36 3.94
N GLY A 56 13.45 -9.44 4.70
CA GLY A 56 14.49 -10.10 5.48
C GLY A 56 13.99 -10.74 6.77
N PRO A 57 14.91 -11.11 7.67
CA PRO A 57 14.57 -11.72 8.95
C PRO A 57 13.90 -10.73 9.91
N LEU A 58 12.84 -11.16 10.60
CA LEU A 58 12.35 -10.42 11.76
C LEU A 58 13.27 -10.75 12.94
N ASP A 59 14.27 -9.90 13.18
CA ASP A 59 15.23 -10.02 14.27
C ASP A 59 15.31 -8.74 15.13
N SER A 60 16.08 -8.79 16.21
CA SER A 60 16.23 -7.67 17.15
C SER A 60 17.36 -6.70 16.76
N VAL A 61 17.82 -6.71 15.50
CA VAL A 61 18.82 -5.74 15.05
C VAL A 61 18.18 -4.36 14.99
N GLN A 62 18.88 -3.35 15.51
CA GLN A 62 18.46 -1.96 15.37
C GLN A 62 19.69 -1.09 15.07
N ARG A 63 19.60 -0.29 14.00
CA ARG A 63 20.68 0.58 13.51
C ARG A 63 20.08 1.93 13.17
N ASP A 64 20.50 2.99 13.86
CA ASP A 64 20.08 4.37 13.59
C ASP A 64 18.54 4.54 13.48
N GLY A 65 17.79 3.89 14.37
CA GLY A 65 16.32 3.94 14.35
C GLY A 65 15.66 3.07 13.28
N VAL A 66 16.41 2.15 12.66
CA VAL A 66 15.91 1.17 11.68
C VAL A 66 15.97 -0.23 12.28
N SER A 67 14.84 -0.93 12.30
CA SER A 67 14.73 -2.31 12.77
C SER A 67 15.06 -3.33 11.68
N GLY A 68 15.65 -4.46 12.08
CA GLY A 68 15.91 -5.60 11.21
C GLY A 68 17.30 -5.61 10.56
N SER A 69 17.81 -6.81 10.30
CA SER A 69 19.03 -7.02 9.52
C SER A 69 18.83 -6.93 8.00
N GLY A 70 17.61 -7.19 7.53
CA GLY A 70 17.19 -7.07 6.13
C GLY A 70 17.15 -5.66 5.56
N THR A 71 16.42 -5.52 4.45
CA THR A 71 16.40 -4.29 3.64
C THR A 71 15.03 -3.64 3.69
N TRP A 72 15.02 -2.33 3.92
CA TRP A 72 13.84 -1.49 3.78
C TRP A 72 13.85 -0.78 2.42
N TYR A 73 12.67 -0.72 1.81
CA TYR A 73 12.40 -0.02 0.57
C TYR A 73 11.27 0.98 0.79
N THR A 74 11.41 2.15 0.18
CA THR A 74 10.33 3.13 0.08
C THR A 74 9.63 2.98 -1.26
N ILE A 75 8.30 2.92 -1.21
CA ILE A 75 7.45 2.85 -2.39
C ILE A 75 6.71 4.17 -2.48
N ASN A 76 6.87 4.85 -3.62
CA ASN A 76 6.10 6.03 -3.93
C ASN A 76 5.51 5.92 -5.33
N VAL A 77 4.32 6.48 -5.51
CA VAL A 77 3.71 6.57 -6.84
C VAL A 77 4.39 7.71 -7.58
N PRO A 78 4.97 7.46 -8.77
CA PRO A 78 5.71 8.49 -9.48
C PRO A 78 4.77 9.58 -10.00
N GLU A 79 5.12 10.83 -9.76
CA GLU A 79 4.43 11.97 -10.38
C GLU A 79 4.80 12.04 -11.85
N THR A 80 3.84 11.78 -12.74
CA THR A 80 4.05 11.73 -14.18
C THR A 80 2.85 12.35 -14.88
N GLY A 81 3.03 13.45 -15.64
CA GLY A 81 2.01 14.02 -16.54
C GLY A 81 0.57 14.06 -16.01
N ALA A 82 -0.19 12.96 -16.18
CA ALA A 82 -1.56 12.74 -15.71
C ALA A 82 -1.71 12.45 -14.19
N PHE A 83 -0.61 12.20 -13.48
CA PHE A 83 -0.53 11.95 -12.05
C PHE A 83 0.28 13.06 -11.39
N THR A 84 -0.40 14.10 -10.91
CA THR A 84 0.19 15.20 -10.16
C THR A 84 -0.40 15.29 -8.76
N ASN A 85 0.38 15.82 -7.82
CA ASN A 85 0.03 15.97 -6.41
C ASN A 85 -0.33 14.64 -5.72
N VAL A 86 0.53 13.64 -5.89
CA VAL A 86 0.34 12.34 -5.23
C VAL A 86 0.89 12.42 -3.80
N ASN A 87 0.13 11.92 -2.83
CA ASN A 87 0.50 11.90 -1.41
C ASN A 87 -0.11 10.66 -0.73
N GLY A 88 0.36 10.31 0.46
CA GLY A 88 -0.27 9.28 1.28
C GLY A 88 -0.12 7.89 0.70
N THR A 89 1.04 7.55 0.13
CA THR A 89 1.26 6.20 -0.40
C THR A 89 1.30 5.21 0.77
N SER A 90 0.55 4.11 0.68
CA SER A 90 0.55 3.01 1.64
C SER A 90 0.51 1.68 0.92
N VAL A 91 1.19 0.67 1.47
CA VAL A 91 1.23 -0.69 0.92
C VAL A 91 0.74 -1.67 1.99
N TYR A 92 -0.29 -2.45 1.68
CA TYR A 92 -0.95 -3.32 2.66
C TYR A 92 -0.94 -4.81 2.28
N GLY A 93 -0.66 -5.17 1.02
CA GLY A 93 -0.70 -6.56 0.59
C GLY A 93 0.55 -6.94 -0.21
N PRO A 94 1.58 -7.54 0.42
CA PRO A 94 2.63 -8.22 -0.32
C PRO A 94 2.17 -9.62 -0.73
N ASP A 95 2.37 -9.97 -1.99
CA ASP A 95 2.35 -11.36 -2.44
C ASP A 95 3.71 -11.76 -2.96
N ASN A 96 4.26 -12.80 -2.36
CA ASN A 96 5.55 -13.34 -2.76
C ASN A 96 5.35 -14.26 -3.96
N LEU A 97 5.92 -13.88 -5.11
CA LEU A 97 5.87 -14.65 -6.35
C LEU A 97 7.08 -15.58 -6.52
N GLY A 98 8.08 -15.48 -5.64
CA GLY A 98 9.33 -16.22 -5.72
C GLY A 98 10.39 -15.56 -6.61
N ALA A 99 11.64 -16.00 -6.47
CA ALA A 99 12.79 -15.56 -7.26
C ALA A 99 13.04 -14.04 -7.20
N GLY A 100 12.80 -13.43 -6.03
CA GLY A 100 12.93 -12.00 -5.80
C GLY A 100 11.80 -11.16 -6.39
N LEU A 101 10.71 -11.79 -6.84
CA LEU A 101 9.55 -11.10 -7.39
C LEU A 101 8.45 -10.97 -6.33
N VAL A 102 7.88 -9.77 -6.26
CA VAL A 102 6.80 -9.44 -5.34
C VAL A 102 5.72 -8.64 -6.06
N ASP A 103 4.47 -9.01 -5.84
CA ASP A 103 3.33 -8.18 -6.18
C ASP A 103 2.93 -7.35 -4.95
N LEU A 104 2.72 -6.06 -5.15
CA LEU A 104 2.37 -5.13 -4.07
C LEU A 104 1.00 -4.52 -4.34
N VAL A 105 0.14 -4.60 -3.34
CA VAL A 105 -1.15 -3.92 -3.32
C VAL A 105 -1.12 -2.78 -2.31
N GLY A 106 -1.56 -1.62 -2.74
CA GLY A 106 -1.49 -0.38 -1.97
C GLY A 106 -2.58 0.62 -2.35
N ALA A 107 -2.48 1.79 -1.75
CA ALA A 107 -3.31 2.95 -2.04
C ALA A 107 -2.46 4.22 -2.01
N TYR A 108 -2.93 5.25 -2.69
CA TYR A 108 -2.37 6.59 -2.64
C TYR A 108 -3.50 7.60 -2.79
N THR A 109 -3.28 8.79 -2.27
CA THR A 109 -4.19 9.93 -2.43
C THR A 109 -3.68 10.82 -3.54
N ARG A 110 -4.59 11.32 -4.38
CA ARG A 110 -4.30 12.43 -5.29
C ARG A 110 -4.94 13.68 -4.73
N ASN A 111 -4.14 14.71 -4.51
CA ASN A 111 -4.66 16.05 -4.25
C ASN A 111 -5.10 16.66 -5.59
N VAL A 112 -6.30 16.29 -6.03
CA VAL A 112 -7.01 17.03 -7.09
C VAL A 112 -7.39 18.39 -6.51
N SER A 113 -6.88 19.47 -7.12
CA SER A 113 -7.16 20.85 -6.72
C SER A 113 -8.68 21.07 -6.62
N GLY A 114 -9.20 21.20 -5.40
CA GLY A 114 -10.60 21.59 -5.14
C GLY A 114 -11.46 20.65 -4.30
N GLY A 115 -10.92 19.56 -3.75
CA GLY A 115 -11.65 18.78 -2.75
C GLY A 115 -10.78 17.69 -2.17
N SER A 116 -10.44 17.80 -0.88
CA SER A 116 -10.03 16.62 -0.12
C SER A 116 -11.09 15.56 -0.33
N ALA A 117 -10.69 14.33 -0.65
CA ALA A 117 -11.58 13.19 -0.45
C ALA A 117 -11.87 13.13 1.05
N SER A 118 -12.92 13.83 1.49
CA SER A 118 -13.46 13.68 2.82
C SER A 118 -13.79 12.21 2.97
N GLY A 119 -13.29 11.56 4.03
CA GLY A 119 -13.60 10.18 4.38
C GLY A 119 -15.07 9.93 4.74
N ALA A 120 -15.99 10.71 4.16
CA ALA A 120 -17.38 10.33 4.05
C ALA A 120 -17.39 9.01 3.27
N GLY A 121 -17.85 7.95 3.93
CA GLY A 121 -18.20 6.70 3.25
C GLY A 121 -19.11 6.97 2.05
N PRO A 122 -19.34 5.96 1.19
CA PRO A 122 -20.27 6.10 0.08
C PRO A 122 -21.58 6.72 0.62
N PRO A 123 -22.15 7.73 -0.06
CA PRO A 123 -23.39 8.35 0.40
C PRO A 123 -24.39 7.23 0.65
N GLU A 124 -24.93 7.17 1.87
CA GLU A 124 -25.99 6.24 2.19
C GLU A 124 -27.04 6.37 1.09
N SER A 125 -27.29 5.27 0.37
CA SER A 125 -28.35 5.23 -0.62
C SER A 125 -29.63 5.73 0.05
N PRO A 126 -30.36 6.71 -0.51
CA PRO A 126 -31.61 7.13 0.06
C PRO A 126 -32.57 5.93 0.07
N SER A 127 -32.71 5.34 1.25
CA SER A 127 -33.74 4.35 1.55
C SER A 127 -35.08 5.05 1.53
N SER A 128 -35.70 5.16 0.35
CA SER A 128 -37.15 5.14 0.12
C SER A 128 -37.48 5.64 -1.29
N LEU A 129 -37.46 4.73 -2.26
CA LEU A 129 -38.36 4.87 -3.42
C LEU A 129 -39.43 3.78 -3.26
N PRO A 130 -40.72 4.10 -3.34
CA PRO A 130 -41.76 3.08 -3.26
C PRO A 130 -41.57 2.06 -4.38
N LEU A 131 -41.62 0.78 -4.03
CA LEU A 131 -41.51 -0.35 -4.96
C LEU A 131 -42.60 -0.21 -6.03
N ALA A 132 -42.22 0.19 -7.24
CA ALA A 132 -43.09 0.05 -8.40
C ALA A 132 -43.19 -1.45 -8.75
N PRO A 133 -44.38 -1.99 -9.05
CA PRO A 133 -44.51 -3.40 -9.39
C PRO A 133 -43.77 -3.71 -10.69
N LEU A 134 -42.93 -4.75 -10.66
CA LEU A 134 -42.14 -5.24 -11.79
C LEU A 134 -43.05 -5.65 -12.98
N PRO A 135 -42.78 -5.17 -14.21
CA PRO A 135 -43.35 -5.79 -15.39
C PRO A 135 -42.63 -7.10 -15.72
N ARG A 136 -43.39 -8.10 -16.16
CA ARG A 136 -42.93 -9.46 -16.50
C ARG A 136 -41.88 -9.46 -17.64
N PRO A 137 -41.02 -10.50 -17.74
CA PRO A 137 -39.85 -10.49 -18.61
C PRO A 137 -40.24 -10.57 -20.09
N GLY A 138 -39.89 -9.53 -20.85
CA GLY A 138 -39.84 -9.51 -22.30
C GLY A 138 -38.38 -9.39 -22.75
N LEU A 139 -37.98 -10.29 -23.64
CA LEU A 139 -36.64 -10.53 -24.19
C LEU A 139 -36.07 -9.28 -24.91
N LEU A 140 -34.97 -8.68 -24.42
CA LEU A 140 -34.12 -7.77 -25.19
C LEU A 140 -32.66 -7.90 -24.75
N ALA A 141 -31.81 -8.35 -25.67
CA ALA A 141 -30.36 -8.48 -25.49
C ALA A 141 -29.70 -7.09 -25.50
N GLY A 142 -28.98 -6.75 -24.42
CA GLY A 142 -28.07 -5.60 -24.34
C GLY A 142 -26.61 -6.02 -24.57
N PRO A 143 -25.74 -5.13 -25.08
CA PRO A 143 -24.36 -5.48 -25.40
C PRO A 143 -23.52 -5.70 -24.13
N ALA A 144 -22.55 -6.61 -24.23
CA ALA A 144 -21.63 -6.99 -23.17
C ALA A 144 -20.80 -5.78 -22.65
N PRO A 145 -20.43 -5.76 -21.35
CA PRO A 145 -19.60 -4.70 -20.79
C PRO A 145 -18.20 -4.71 -21.43
N GLN A 146 -17.78 -3.56 -21.96
CA GLN A 146 -16.41 -3.34 -22.41
C GLN A 146 -15.45 -3.45 -21.22
N GLN A 147 -14.49 -4.37 -21.32
CA GLN A 147 -13.34 -4.45 -20.43
C GLN A 147 -12.45 -3.21 -20.65
N CYS A 148 -12.26 -2.39 -19.62
CA CYS A 148 -11.20 -1.39 -19.63
C CYS A 148 -9.83 -2.09 -19.70
N PRO A 149 -8.96 -1.74 -20.66
CA PRO A 149 -7.60 -2.28 -20.70
C PRO A 149 -6.79 -1.74 -19.51
N ARG A 150 -6.17 -2.65 -18.74
CA ARG A 150 -5.25 -2.34 -17.65
C ARG A 150 -3.94 -1.76 -18.22
N PRO A 151 -3.53 -0.52 -17.89
CA PRO A 151 -2.18 -0.09 -18.17
C PRO A 151 -1.24 -0.70 -17.11
N LEU A 152 -0.33 -1.56 -17.56
CA LEU A 152 0.88 -1.93 -16.81
C LEU A 152 1.79 -0.70 -16.78
N LEU A 153 1.72 0.10 -15.70
CA LEU A 153 2.71 1.13 -15.43
C LEU A 153 3.88 0.51 -14.64
N PRO A 154 5.15 0.75 -15.01
CA PRO A 154 6.28 0.27 -14.23
C PRO A 154 6.34 1.01 -12.89
N LEU A 155 6.29 0.27 -11.79
CA LEU A 155 6.55 0.76 -10.44
C LEU A 155 8.05 1.07 -10.33
N LEU A 156 8.41 2.35 -10.19
CA LEU A 156 9.80 2.75 -9.96
C LEU A 156 10.17 2.44 -8.51
N ILE A 157 10.92 1.35 -8.31
CA ILE A 157 11.59 1.04 -7.04
C ILE A 157 12.81 1.95 -6.95
N SER A 158 12.81 2.90 -6.02
CA SER A 158 14.01 3.69 -5.72
C SER A 158 14.99 2.82 -4.95
N THR A 159 16.18 2.57 -5.50
CA THR A 159 17.26 1.90 -4.80
C THR A 159 17.82 2.79 -3.68
N PRO A 160 18.32 2.23 -2.56
CA PRO A 160 18.93 3.02 -1.50
C PRO A 160 20.19 3.75 -1.99
N MET A 161 20.41 4.97 -1.49
CA MET A 161 21.68 5.68 -1.69
C MET A 161 22.81 4.95 -0.95
N PRO A 162 23.99 4.78 -1.56
CA PRO A 162 25.16 4.32 -0.83
C PRO A 162 25.61 5.40 0.15
N THR A 163 26.04 4.94 1.33
CA THR A 163 26.58 5.75 2.44
C THR A 163 27.78 6.60 2.03
#